data_AF-A0A9D6MA53-F1
#
_entry.id   AF-A0A9D6MA53-F1
#
_cell.length_a   1.000
_cell.length_b   1.000
_cell.length_c   1.000
_cell.angle_alpha   90.00
_cell.angle_beta   90.00
_cell.angle_gamma   90.00
#
_symmetry.space_group_name_H-M   'P 1'
#
loop_
_entity.id
_entity.type
_entity.pdbx_description
1 polymer ?
#
loop_
_entity_poly.entity_id
_entity_poly.type
_entity_poly.pdbx_seq_one_letter_code
_entity_poly.pdbx_strand_id
1 'polypeptide(L)' 'MIAKCWLAVFQRPGVGIDLSGLEAAIPGLTPRVKWVNAPQVDVASNDLRRRVRAGESIRYLVPDNVRELINRYELYR' A
#
# COMPACT_ATOMS: atom_id res chain seq x y z
N MET A 1 -25.03 1.81 2.11
CA MET A 1 -24.93 0.63 2.99
C MET A 1 -23.44 0.32 3.23
N ILE A 2 -22.80 0.90 4.26
CA ILE A 2 -21.35 0.79 4.54
C ILE A 2 -21.10 0.05 5.87
N ALA A 3 -22.03 -0.81 6.29
CA ALA A 3 -22.07 -1.30 7.66
C ALA A 3 -21.16 -2.51 7.94
N LYS A 4 -20.56 -3.13 6.92
CA LYS A 4 -19.97 -4.47 7.05
C LYS A 4 -18.48 -4.51 7.45
N CYS A 5 -17.76 -3.39 7.40
CA CYS A 5 -16.33 -3.35 7.73
C CYS A 5 -15.90 -2.01 8.35
N TRP A 6 -14.64 -1.96 8.78
CA TRP A 6 -13.92 -0.76 9.17
C TRP A 6 -12.89 -0.43 8.10
N LEU A 7 -12.69 0.86 7.82
CA LEU A 7 -11.64 1.33 6.92
C LEU A 7 -10.40 1.68 7.76
N ALA A 8 -9.40 0.81 7.75
CA ALA A 8 -8.10 1.08 8.35
C ALA A 8 -7.28 1.99 7.42
N VAL A 9 -6.95 3.20 7.86
CA VAL A 9 -6.25 4.21 7.05
C VAL A 9 -4.85 4.45 7.61
N PHE A 10 -3.85 4.29 6.75
CA PHE A 10 -2.47 4.60 7.04
C PHE A 10 -2.09 5.92 6.35
N GLN A 11 -1.53 6.87 7.09
CA GLN A 11 -1.16 8.17 6.52
C GLN A 11 0.20 8.09 5.82
N ARG A 12 0.26 8.60 4.59
CA ARG A 12 1.50 8.85 3.88
C ARG A 12 1.95 10.30 4.16
N PRO A 13 3.23 10.56 4.48
CA PRO A 13 3.71 11.93 4.68
C PRO A 13 3.46 12.78 3.44
N GLY A 14 3.10 14.04 3.67
CA GLY A 14 2.88 15.01 2.59
C GLY A 14 1.56 14.85 1.83
N VAL A 15 0.67 13.94 2.25
CA VAL A 15 -0.67 13.79 1.67
C VAL A 15 -1.72 14.25 2.68
N GLY A 16 -2.40 15.36 2.37
CA GLY A 16 -3.59 15.80 3.10
C GLY A 16 -4.81 14.97 2.71
N ILE A 17 -5.68 14.69 3.67
CA ILE A 17 -6.94 13.95 3.43
C ILE A 17 -8.10 14.89 3.73
N ASP A 18 -8.96 15.12 2.73
CA ASP A 18 -10.22 15.85 2.91
C ASP A 18 -11.33 14.89 3.34
N LEU A 19 -11.53 14.77 4.66
CA LEU A 19 -12.60 13.94 5.21
C LEU A 19 -14.00 14.49 4.90
N SER A 20 -14.14 15.80 4.72
CA SER A 20 -15.44 16.42 4.49
C SER A 20 -15.98 16.09 3.10
N GLY A 21 -15.15 16.20 2.07
CA GLY A 21 -15.49 15.76 0.72
C GLY A 21 -15.76 14.26 0.64
N LEU A 22 -15.01 13.46 1.42
CA LEU A 22 -15.22 12.01 1.49
C LEU A 22 -16.56 11.63 2.16
N GLU A 23 -16.96 12.31 3.23
CA GLU A 23 -18.27 12.10 3.87
C GLU A 23 -19.43 12.50 2.94
N ALA A 24 -19.27 13.59 2.19
CA ALA A 24 -20.27 14.02 1.21
C ALA A 24 -20.44 13.01 0.07
N ALA A 25 -19.33 12.44 -0.44
CA ALA A 25 -19.35 11.42 -1.47
C ALA A 25 -19.83 10.06 -0.95
N ILE A 26 -19.52 9.75 0.32
CA ILE A 26 -19.77 8.46 0.95
C ILE A 26 -20.36 8.70 2.36
N PRO A 27 -21.68 8.95 2.48
CA PRO A 27 -22.31 9.23 3.77
C PRO A 27 -22.18 8.06 4.75
N GLY A 28 -21.73 8.36 5.97
CA GLY A 28 -21.47 7.41 7.05
C GLY A 28 -20.06 6.82 7.07
N LEU A 29 -19.13 7.34 6.25
CA LEU A 29 -17.76 6.84 6.17
C LEU A 29 -16.92 7.26 7.38
N THR A 30 -16.98 8.53 7.78
CA THR A 30 -16.18 9.11 8.86
C THR A 30 -16.18 8.27 10.14
N PRO A 31 -17.33 7.83 10.69
CA PRO A 31 -17.35 6.98 11.88
C PRO A 31 -16.81 5.55 11.68
N ARG A 32 -16.52 5.15 10.43
CA ARG A 32 -15.97 3.84 10.06
C ARG A 32 -14.47 3.88 9.73
N VAL A 33 -13.85 5.06 9.78
CA VAL A 33 -12.40 5.22 9.59
C VAL A 33 -11.66 4.95 10.90
N LYS A 34 -10.65 4.07 10.85
CA LYS A 34 -9.68 3.85 11.92
C LYS A 34 -8.29 4.23 11.43
N TRP A 35 -7.70 5.23 12.06
CA TRP A 35 -6.31 5.60 11.80
C TRP A 35 -5.37 4.57 12.39
N VAL A 36 -4.48 4.05 11.55
CA VAL A 36 -3.46 3.08 11.95
C VAL A 36 -2.17 3.83 12.24
N ASN A 37 -1.69 3.72 13.47
CA ASN A 37 -0.35 4.14 13.84
C ASN A 37 0.60 2.96 13.66
N ALA A 38 1.45 3.01 12.64
CA ALA A 38 2.44 1.99 12.34
C ALA A 38 3.69 2.64 11.70
N PRO A 39 4.84 1.95 11.70
CA PRO A 39 6.03 2.45 11.04
C PRO A 39 5.79 2.62 9.53
N GLN A 40 6.46 3.60 8.95
CA GLN A 40 6.39 3.80 7.51
C GLN A 40 7.29 2.79 6.81
N VAL A 41 6.68 2.03 5.90
CA VAL A 41 7.39 1.12 5.01
C VAL A 41 7.51 1.83 3.66
N ASP A 42 8.71 2.31 3.35
CA ASP A 42 8.97 2.96 2.07
C ASP A 42 9.31 1.91 1.00
N VAL A 43 8.32 1.06 0.69
CA VAL A 43 8.41 0.06 -0.37
C VAL A 43 7.25 0.28 -1.32
N ALA A 44 7.58 0.69 -2.55
CA ALA A 44 6.61 0.92 -3.61
C ALA A 44 6.73 -0.16 -4.70
N SER A 45 5.61 -0.73 -5.12
CA SER A 45 5.62 -1.80 -6.14
C SER A 45 6.14 -1.34 -7.50
N ASN A 46 6.00 -0.05 -7.84
CA ASN A 46 6.57 0.51 -9.07
C ASN A 46 8.10 0.51 -9.04
N ASP A 47 8.73 0.89 -7.92
CA ASP A 47 10.18 0.82 -7.75
C ASP A 47 10.66 -0.63 -7.73
N LEU A 48 9.98 -1.53 -7.04
CA LEU A 48 10.30 -2.96 -7.08
C LEU A 48 10.32 -3.52 -8.50
N ARG A 49 9.28 -3.24 -9.30
CA ARG A 49 9.23 -3.70 -10.71
C ARG A 49 10.32 -3.06 -11.57
N ARG A 50 10.61 -1.76 -11.36
CA ARG A 50 11.72 -1.08 -12.03
C ARG A 50 13.06 -1.75 -11.71
N ARG A 51 13.33 -2.03 -10.43
CA ARG A 51 14.53 -2.74 -9.97
C ARG A 51 14.68 -4.09 -10.66
N VAL A 52 13.62 -4.89 -10.68
CA VAL A 52 13.64 -6.21 -11.33
C VAL A 52 13.97 -6.10 -12.82
N ARG A 53 13.35 -5.17 -13.55
CA ARG A 53 13.66 -4.90 -14.98
C ARG A 53 15.10 -4.46 -15.19
N ALA A 54 15.65 -3.69 -14.26
CA ALA A 54 17.02 -3.21 -14.29
C ALA A 54 18.04 -4.26 -13.80
N GLY A 55 17.61 -5.45 -13.36
CA GLY A 55 18.49 -6.45 -12.77
C GLY A 55 19.03 -6.08 -11.38
N GLU A 56 18.45 -5.06 -10.74
CA GLU A 56 18.82 -4.61 -9.40
C GLU A 56 18.26 -5.57 -8.32
N SER A 57 18.99 -5.70 -7.21
CA SER A 57 18.56 -6.53 -6.09
C SER A 57 17.32 -5.94 -5.40
N ILE A 58 16.36 -6.83 -5.12
CA ILE A 58 15.19 -6.56 -4.26
C ILE A 58 15.26 -7.32 -2.93
N ARG A 59 16.43 -7.86 -2.56
CA ARG A 59 16.61 -8.51 -1.25
C ARG A 59 16.33 -7.51 -0.12
N TYR A 60 15.66 -7.98 0.93
CA TYR A 60 15.18 -7.18 2.08
C TYR A 60 14.04 -6.19 1.79
N LEU A 61 13.68 -5.97 0.52
CA LEU A 61 12.52 -5.17 0.14
C LEU A 61 11.24 -6.01 0.01
N VAL A 62 11.40 -7.32 -0.12
CA VAL A 62 10.32 -8.31 -0.12
C VAL A 62 10.75 -9.53 0.71
N PRO A 63 9.79 -10.33 1.21
CA PRO A 63 10.08 -11.64 1.78
C PRO A 63 10.89 -12.52 0.82
N ASP A 64 11.80 -13.34 1.33
CA ASP A 64 12.71 -14.13 0.50
C ASP A 64 11.99 -15.10 -0.44
N ASN A 65 10.92 -15.75 0.04
CA ASN A 65 10.08 -16.62 -0.78
C ASN A 65 9.43 -15.86 -1.96
N VAL A 66 9.05 -14.59 -1.78
CA VAL A 66 8.50 -13.76 -2.87
C VAL A 66 9.58 -13.44 -3.90
N ARG A 67 10.79 -13.09 -3.45
CA ARG A 67 11.95 -12.86 -4.35
C ARG A 67 12.28 -14.11 -5.16
N GLU A 68 12.24 -15.29 -4.55
CA GLU A 68 12.46 -16.57 -5.23
C GLU A 68 11.39 -16.85 -6.29
N LEU A 69 10.12 -16.57 -6.00
CA LEU A 69 9.03 -16.69 -6.97
C LEU A 69 9.23 -15.76 -8.16
N ILE A 70 9.59 -14.49 -7.91
CA ILE A 70 9.86 -13.51 -8.98
C ILE A 70 10.98 -14.00 -9.90
N ASN A 71 12.05 -14.56 -9.33
CA ASN A 71 13.16 -15.09 -10.11
C ASN A 71 12.81 -16.38 -10.87
N ARG A 72 12.10 -17.30 -10.22
CA ARG A 72 11.73 -18.61 -10.81
C ARG A 72 10.79 -18.44 -12.02
N TYR A 73 9.83 -17.53 -11.92
CA TYR A 73 8.81 -17.32 -12.95
C TYR A 73 9.09 -16.10 -13.83
N GLU A 74 10.29 -15.51 -13.72
CA GLU A 74 10.72 -14.35 -14.52
C GLU A 74 9.74 -13.17 -14.51
N LEU A 75 9.08 -12.97 -13.36
CA LEU A 75 8.06 -11.93 -13.24
C LEU A 75 8.68 -10.55 -13.40
N TYR A 76 7.98 -9.67 -14.11
CA TYR A 76 8.34 -8.27 -14.32
C TYR A 76 9.63 -8.04 -15.13
N ARG A 77 10.18 -9.06 -15.79
CA ARG A 77 11.26 -8.91 -16.78
C ARG A 77 10.71 -8.45 -18.13
#